data_AF-A0A1F2TJK6-F1
#
_entry.id   AF-A0A1F2TJK6-F1
#
_cell.length_a   1.000
_cell.length_b   1.000
_cell.length_c   1.000
_cell.angle_alpha   90.00
_cell.angle_beta   90.00
_cell.angle_gamma   90.00
#
_symmetry.space_group_name_H-M   'P 1'
#
loop_
_entity.id
_entity.type
_entity.pdbx_description
1 polymer ?
#
loop_
_entity_poly.entity_id
_entity_poly.type
_entity_poly.pdbx_seq_one_letter_code
_entity_poly.pdbx_strand_id
1 'polypeptide(L)'
;MLVPKQVPLEPECNPNVLREIHAAACEAAAAFVMARGTGFQQKLDDWLFANQATLSRDVVRRAAKDIAGIADFDARYQRALQEVRTDAGLGGVMQVQSTPTIYLNARMIAGRGQVLPGAQIVDALVDIALKKKGSSDP
;
A
#
# COMPACT_ATOMS: atom_id res chain seq x y z
N MET A 1 -7.14 -3.26 13.70
CA MET A 1 -6.87 -2.05 12.88
C MET A 1 -5.92 -2.45 11.76
N LEU A 2 -6.29 -2.22 10.49
CA LEU A 2 -5.38 -2.39 9.36
C LEU A 2 -4.59 -1.10 9.15
N VAL A 3 -3.29 -1.22 8.90
CA VAL A 3 -2.42 -0.08 8.62
C VAL A 3 -1.85 -0.27 7.22
N PRO A 4 -2.40 0.38 6.19
CA PRO A 4 -1.89 0.25 4.84
C PRO A 4 -0.48 0.84 4.75
N LYS A 5 0.41 0.10 4.08
CA LYS A 5 1.79 0.50 3.81
C LYS A 5 1.99 0.57 2.31
N GLN A 6 2.52 1.70 1.84
CA GLN A 6 2.73 1.93 0.41
C GLN A 6 4.05 1.29 -0.03
N VAL A 7 3.99 0.33 -0.95
CA VAL A 7 5.16 -0.34 -1.51
C VAL A 7 5.06 -0.34 -3.04
N PRO A 8 5.17 0.84 -3.70
CA PRO A 8 4.95 0.94 -5.13
C PRO A 8 5.99 0.15 -5.91
N LEU A 9 5.59 -0.42 -7.04
CA LEU A 9 6.47 -1.17 -7.94
C LEU A 9 7.07 -0.25 -9.02
N GLU A 10 7.68 0.85 -8.55
CA GLU A 10 8.30 1.90 -9.36
C GLU A 10 9.61 2.40 -8.72
N PRO A 11 10.71 2.54 -9.48
CA PRO A 11 12.02 2.89 -8.92
C PRO A 11 12.15 4.27 -8.25
N GLU A 12 11.30 5.27 -8.59
CA GLU A 12 11.42 6.65 -8.05
C GLU A 12 11.33 6.70 -6.51
N CYS A 13 10.48 5.84 -5.94
CA CYS A 13 10.20 5.79 -4.51
C CYS A 13 10.49 4.44 -3.86
N ASN A 14 10.81 3.40 -4.64
CA ASN A 14 11.13 2.08 -4.12
C ASN A 14 12.48 1.57 -4.66
N PRO A 15 13.58 1.66 -3.88
CA PRO A 15 14.90 1.22 -4.34
C PRO A 15 15.02 -0.30 -4.51
N ASN A 16 14.05 -1.08 -4.04
CA ASN A 16 14.02 -2.53 -4.24
C ASN A 16 13.47 -2.92 -5.64
N VAL A 17 13.01 -1.94 -6.42
CA VAL A 17 12.46 -2.13 -7.76
C VAL A 17 13.50 -1.66 -8.78
N LEU A 18 14.04 -2.60 -9.56
CA LEU A 18 15.15 -2.32 -10.48
C LEU A 18 14.71 -1.85 -11.87
N ARG A 19 13.44 -2.07 -12.22
CA ARG A 19 12.86 -1.68 -13.51
C ARG A 19 11.48 -1.10 -13.28
N GLU A 20 11.09 -0.11 -14.07
CA GLU A 20 9.73 0.40 -14.05
C GLU A 20 8.77 -0.70 -14.51
N ILE A 21 7.83 -1.07 -13.64
CA ILE A 21 6.78 -2.08 -13.92
C ILE A 21 5.41 -1.41 -13.94
N HIS A 22 5.19 -0.42 -13.08
CA HIS A 22 3.96 0.36 -13.01
C HIS A 22 4.30 1.85 -13.10
N ALA A 23 3.93 2.48 -14.20
CA ALA A 23 4.11 3.91 -14.39
C ALA A 23 3.28 4.71 -13.37
N ALA A 24 3.87 5.74 -12.78
CA ALA A 24 3.25 6.67 -11.85
C ALA A 24 2.63 6.02 -10.59
N ALA A 25 3.19 4.89 -10.15
CA ALA A 25 2.78 4.22 -8.92
C ALA A 25 3.20 4.99 -7.67
N CYS A 26 4.32 5.73 -7.73
CA CYS A 26 4.81 6.61 -6.69
C CYS A 26 3.88 7.82 -6.50
N GLU A 27 3.40 8.42 -7.59
CA GLU A 27 2.37 9.47 -7.53
C GLU A 27 1.05 8.93 -7.00
N ALA A 28 0.61 7.75 -7.45
CA ALA A 28 -0.61 7.12 -6.97
C ALA A 28 -0.56 6.88 -5.45
N ALA A 29 0.55 6.34 -4.95
CA ALA A 29 0.79 6.14 -3.54
C ALA A 29 0.88 7.46 -2.75
N ALA A 30 1.51 8.49 -3.32
CA ALA A 30 1.54 9.81 -2.71
C ALA A 30 0.13 10.42 -2.61
N ALA A 31 -0.71 10.25 -3.63
CA ALA A 31 -2.10 10.67 -3.62
C ALA A 31 -2.91 9.95 -2.53
N PHE A 32 -2.70 8.64 -2.37
CA PHE A 32 -3.29 7.84 -1.29
C PHE A 32 -2.87 8.36 0.10
N VAL A 33 -1.59 8.69 0.29
CA VAL A 33 -1.08 9.29 1.54
C VAL A 33 -1.73 10.66 1.78
N MET A 34 -1.85 11.49 0.76
CA MET A 34 -2.49 12.81 0.86
C MET A 34 -3.98 12.75 1.19
N ALA A 35 -4.68 11.70 0.75
CA ALA A 35 -6.08 11.48 1.05
C ALA A 35 -6.32 10.83 2.42
N ARG A 36 -5.27 10.47 3.17
CA ARG A 36 -5.38 9.81 4.48
C ARG A 36 -6.21 10.63 5.46
N GLY A 37 -7.16 9.95 6.12
CA GLY A 37 -8.08 10.58 7.08
C GLY A 37 -9.23 11.35 6.44
N THR A 38 -9.30 11.42 5.10
CA THR A 38 -10.46 11.94 4.38
C THR A 38 -11.47 10.82 4.10
N GLY A 39 -12.74 11.18 3.88
CA GLY A 39 -13.77 10.25 3.41
C GLY A 39 -13.56 9.75 1.97
N PHE A 40 -12.53 10.22 1.27
CA PHE A 40 -12.29 9.94 -0.16
C PHE A 40 -11.09 9.01 -0.41
N GLN A 41 -10.34 8.64 0.64
CA GLN A 41 -9.13 7.83 0.49
C GLN A 41 -9.38 6.53 -0.28
N GLN A 42 -10.38 5.74 0.15
CA GLN A 42 -10.70 4.47 -0.50
C GLN A 42 -11.20 4.68 -1.93
N LYS A 43 -12.05 5.68 -2.15
CA LYS A 43 -12.59 5.98 -3.48
C LYS A 43 -11.48 6.37 -4.48
N LEU A 44 -10.48 7.13 -4.02
CA LEU A 44 -9.32 7.47 -4.82
C LEU A 44 -8.47 6.22 -5.10
N ASP A 45 -8.23 5.39 -4.09
CA ASP A 45 -7.47 4.14 -4.22
C ASP A 45 -8.09 3.19 -5.25
N ASP A 46 -9.40 2.93 -5.13
CA ASP A 46 -10.15 2.08 -6.06
C ASP A 46 -10.03 2.58 -7.51
N TRP A 47 -10.13 3.90 -7.70
CA TRP A 47 -9.99 4.50 -9.02
C TRP A 47 -8.56 4.34 -9.56
N LEU A 48 -7.53 4.57 -8.74
CA LEU A 48 -6.13 4.41 -9.14
C LEU A 48 -5.85 2.96 -9.54
N PHE A 49 -6.31 1.98 -8.76
CA PHE A 49 -6.18 0.56 -9.08
C PHE A 49 -6.90 0.17 -10.37
N ALA A 50 -8.09 0.72 -10.63
CA ALA A 50 -8.84 0.44 -11.85
C ALA A 50 -8.22 1.07 -13.12
N ASN A 51 -7.39 2.12 -12.99
CA ASN A 51 -6.87 2.89 -14.11
C ASN A 51 -5.34 2.74 -14.32
N GLN A 52 -4.71 1.75 -13.68
CA GLN A 52 -3.25 1.50 -13.68
C GLN A 52 -2.59 1.64 -15.06
N ALA A 53 -3.20 1.06 -16.11
CA ALA A 53 -2.64 1.06 -17.46
C ALA A 53 -2.56 2.44 -18.12
N THR A 54 -3.26 3.44 -17.57
CA THR A 54 -3.35 4.80 -18.10
C THR A 54 -2.74 5.83 -17.18
N LEU A 55 -2.17 5.41 -16.05
CA LEU A 55 -1.62 6.34 -15.08
C LEU A 55 -0.40 7.06 -15.65
N SER A 56 -0.36 8.34 -15.33
CA SER A 56 0.77 9.23 -15.45
C SER A 56 0.67 10.24 -14.31
N ARG A 57 1.73 10.98 -14.02
CA ARG A 57 1.71 12.03 -13.00
C ARG A 57 0.53 13.00 -13.18
N ASP A 58 0.25 13.43 -14.40
CA ASP A 58 -0.86 14.34 -14.71
C ASP A 58 -2.24 13.70 -14.53
N VAL A 59 -2.36 12.41 -14.85
CA VAL A 59 -3.60 11.65 -14.62
C VAL A 59 -3.86 11.50 -13.13
N VAL A 60 -2.84 11.11 -12.35
CA VAL A 60 -2.95 10.98 -10.90
C VAL A 60 -3.27 12.31 -10.23
N ARG A 61 -2.59 13.39 -10.62
CA ARG A 61 -2.84 14.74 -10.11
C ARG A 61 -4.29 15.19 -10.34
N ARG A 62 -4.83 14.94 -11.55
CA ARG A 62 -6.24 15.24 -11.85
C ARG A 62 -7.19 14.39 -11.01
N ALA A 63 -6.97 13.08 -10.92
CA ALA A 63 -7.79 12.19 -10.11
C ALA A 63 -7.78 12.57 -8.62
N ALA A 64 -6.60 12.90 -8.07
CA ALA A 64 -6.45 13.35 -6.69
C ALA A 64 -7.26 14.62 -6.41
N LYS A 65 -7.29 15.57 -7.36
CA LYS A 65 -8.11 16.77 -7.28
C LYS A 65 -9.61 16.44 -7.38
N ASP A 66 -10.00 15.72 -8.41
CA ASP A 66 -11.41 15.53 -8.78
C ASP A 66 -12.15 14.57 -7.83
N ILE A 67 -11.45 13.57 -7.30
CA ILE A 67 -12.03 12.54 -6.43
C ILE A 67 -11.84 12.87 -4.95
N ALA A 68 -10.68 13.39 -4.56
CA ALA A 68 -10.31 13.58 -3.16
C ALA A 68 -10.11 15.05 -2.76
N GLY A 69 -10.32 16.01 -3.67
CA GLY A 69 -10.21 17.44 -3.37
C GLY A 69 -8.78 17.93 -3.17
N ILE A 70 -7.77 17.16 -3.57
CA ILE A 70 -6.35 17.51 -3.40
C ILE A 70 -5.94 18.50 -4.49
N ALA A 71 -6.21 19.78 -4.27
CA ALA A 71 -5.88 20.84 -5.24
C ALA A 71 -4.38 21.21 -5.27
N ASP A 72 -3.66 20.92 -4.19
CA ASP A 72 -2.28 21.33 -3.93
C ASP A 72 -1.27 20.16 -4.03
N PHE A 73 -1.55 19.21 -4.92
CA PHE A 73 -0.78 17.98 -5.10
C PHE A 73 0.74 18.24 -5.19
N ASP A 74 1.17 19.14 -6.06
CA ASP A 74 2.59 19.41 -6.30
C ASP A 74 3.29 19.99 -5.07
N ALA A 75 2.60 20.81 -4.29
CA ALA A 75 3.15 21.39 -3.05
C ALA A 75 3.32 20.33 -1.95
N ARG A 76 2.48 19.29 -1.95
CA ARG A 76 2.49 18.20 -0.97
C ARG A 76 3.30 16.99 -1.42
N TYR A 77 3.62 16.89 -2.71
CA TYR A 77 4.17 15.68 -3.33
C TYR A 77 5.42 15.19 -2.64
N GLN A 78 6.44 16.04 -2.44
CA GLN A 78 7.71 15.61 -1.85
C GLN A 78 7.56 15.08 -0.42
N ARG A 79 6.65 15.66 0.38
CA ARG A 79 6.38 15.16 1.74
C ARG A 79 5.69 13.80 1.70
N ALA A 80 4.66 13.65 0.87
CA ALA A 80 3.95 12.38 0.72
C ALA A 80 4.87 11.29 0.14
N LEU A 81 5.68 11.63 -0.84
CA LEU A 81 6.67 10.73 -1.46
C LEU A 81 7.71 10.25 -0.45
N GLN A 82 8.12 11.11 0.50
CA GLN A 82 9.02 10.70 1.56
C GLN A 82 8.40 9.66 2.50
N GLU A 83 7.10 9.79 2.84
CA GLU A 83 6.39 8.75 3.58
C GLU A 83 6.30 7.44 2.78
N VAL A 84 6.04 7.53 1.48
CA VAL A 84 6.04 6.37 0.57
C VAL A 84 7.41 5.68 0.55
N ARG A 85 8.51 6.43 0.47
CA ARG A 85 9.87 5.87 0.54
C ARG A 85 10.13 5.16 1.88
N THR A 86 9.65 5.71 2.99
CA THR A 86 9.77 5.07 4.31
C THR A 86 9.00 3.75 4.35
N ASP A 87 7.77 3.71 3.83
CA ASP A 87 6.99 2.48 3.75
C ASP A 87 7.63 1.44 2.80
N ALA A 88 8.15 1.87 1.65
CA ALA A 88 8.86 1.00 0.72
C ALA A 88 10.16 0.43 1.31
N GLY A 89 10.90 1.24 2.08
CA GLY A 89 12.08 0.80 2.83
C GLY A 89 11.73 -0.26 3.87
N LEU A 90 10.63 -0.09 4.61
CA LEU A 90 10.10 -1.12 5.51
C LEU A 90 9.72 -2.39 4.75
N GLY A 91 9.09 -2.26 3.57
CA GLY A 91 8.78 -3.38 2.68
C GLY A 91 10.03 -4.19 2.30
N GLY A 92 11.15 -3.51 2.02
CA GLY A 92 12.44 -4.15 1.77
C GLY A 92 12.97 -4.93 2.99
N VAL A 93 12.97 -4.31 4.18
CA VAL A 93 13.36 -4.97 5.44
C VAL A 93 12.50 -6.20 5.73
N MET A 94 11.21 -6.10 5.45
CA MET A 94 10.25 -7.18 5.67
C MET A 94 10.22 -8.23 4.55
N GLN A 95 11.03 -8.05 3.49
CA GLN A 95 11.09 -8.94 2.33
C GLN A 95 9.74 -9.06 1.58
N VAL A 96 9.04 -7.95 1.40
CA VAL A 96 7.84 -7.87 0.56
C VAL A 96 8.24 -8.08 -0.90
N GLN A 97 7.75 -9.15 -1.52
CA GLN A 97 8.06 -9.50 -2.92
C GLN A 97 6.89 -9.26 -3.89
N SER A 98 5.70 -8.98 -3.37
CA SER A 98 4.51 -8.68 -4.16
C SER A 98 3.50 -7.89 -3.34
N THR A 99 2.53 -7.27 -4.01
CA THR A 99 1.36 -6.66 -3.37
C THR A 99 0.08 -7.41 -3.82
N PRO A 100 -0.93 -7.56 -2.94
CA PRO A 100 -0.87 -7.32 -1.50
C PRO A 100 0.04 -8.32 -0.78
N THR A 101 0.65 -7.89 0.34
CA THR A 101 1.27 -8.77 1.35
C THR A 101 0.78 -8.32 2.72
N ILE A 102 0.37 -9.26 3.57
CA ILE A 102 -0.24 -8.98 4.88
C ILE A 102 0.63 -9.59 5.99
N TYR A 103 0.87 -8.79 7.03
CA TYR A 103 1.53 -9.24 8.25
C TYR A 103 0.61 -9.06 9.45
N LEU A 104 0.60 -10.06 10.33
CA LEU A 104 0.00 -9.98 11.66
C LEU A 104 1.07 -10.26 12.70
N ASN A 105 1.24 -9.35 13.68
CA ASN A 105 2.23 -9.52 14.75
C ASN A 105 3.62 -9.89 14.21
N ALA A 106 4.07 -9.16 13.17
CA ALA A 106 5.32 -9.37 12.43
C ALA A 106 5.47 -10.71 11.68
N ARG A 107 4.40 -11.51 11.54
CA ARG A 107 4.39 -12.74 10.72
C ARG A 107 3.61 -12.53 9.43
N MET A 108 4.20 -12.88 8.29
CA MET A 108 3.52 -12.86 6.99
C MET A 108 2.41 -13.94 6.98
N ILE A 109 1.20 -13.56 6.59
CA ILE A 109 0.04 -14.47 6.49
C ILE A 109 -0.52 -14.58 5.07
N ALA A 110 -0.23 -13.62 4.20
CA ALA A 110 -0.57 -13.63 2.78
C ALA A 110 0.48 -12.84 2.00
N GLY A 111 0.83 -13.28 0.79
CA GLY A 111 1.81 -12.65 -0.08
C GLY A 111 2.03 -13.46 -1.36
N ARG A 112 2.98 -13.05 -2.21
CA ARG A 112 3.29 -13.67 -3.53
C ARG A 112 2.09 -13.73 -4.49
N GLY A 113 1.27 -12.68 -4.51
CA GLY A 113 0.08 -12.60 -5.38
C GLY A 113 -1.14 -13.36 -4.86
N GLN A 114 -1.08 -13.98 -3.67
CA GLN A 114 -2.28 -14.47 -3.00
C GLN A 114 -3.14 -13.28 -2.54
N VAL A 115 -4.37 -13.23 -3.08
CA VAL A 115 -5.44 -12.42 -2.52
C VAL A 115 -6.28 -13.34 -1.65
N LEU A 116 -6.14 -13.23 -0.33
CA LEU A 116 -7.02 -13.94 0.59
C LEU A 116 -8.31 -13.13 0.80
N PRO A 117 -9.50 -13.73 0.63
CA PRO A 117 -10.74 -13.14 1.11
C PRO A 117 -10.65 -12.78 2.60
N GLY A 118 -11.34 -11.72 3.02
CA GLY A 118 -11.30 -11.24 4.41
C GLY A 118 -11.58 -12.32 5.45
N ALA A 119 -12.48 -13.26 5.16
CA ALA A 119 -12.75 -14.40 6.03
C ALA A 119 -11.52 -15.31 6.23
N GLN A 120 -10.79 -15.62 5.16
CA GLN A 120 -9.59 -16.47 5.24
C GLN A 120 -8.43 -15.76 5.96
N ILE A 121 -8.38 -14.42 5.89
CA ILE A 121 -7.47 -13.64 6.73
C ILE A 121 -7.85 -13.86 8.20
N VAL A 122 -9.12 -13.65 8.58
CA VAL A 122 -9.62 -13.82 9.95
C VAL A 122 -9.37 -15.24 10.48
N ASP A 123 -9.64 -16.27 9.68
CA ASP A 123 -9.37 -17.66 10.07
C ASP A 123 -7.88 -17.90 10.36
N ALA A 124 -6.99 -17.38 9.49
CA ALA A 124 -5.56 -17.42 9.73
C ALA A 124 -5.15 -16.63 11.00
N LEU A 125 -5.84 -15.51 11.32
CA LEU A 125 -5.62 -14.75 12.56
C LEU A 125 -5.99 -15.60 13.79
N VAL A 126 -7.15 -16.29 13.76
CA VAL A 126 -7.65 -17.14 14.86
C VAL A 126 -6.69 -18.30 15.10
N ASP A 127 -6.25 -18.99 14.03
CA ASP A 127 -5.32 -20.11 14.13
C ASP A 127 -3.98 -19.71 14.74
N ILE A 128 -3.44 -18.54 14.36
CA ILE A 128 -2.19 -18.01 14.93
C ILE A 128 -2.37 -17.70 16.42
N ALA A 129 -3.51 -17.11 16.81
CA ALA A 129 -3.81 -16.80 18.20
C ALA A 129 -3.97 -18.07 19.05
N LEU A 130 -4.66 -19.10 18.54
CA LEU A 130 -4.86 -20.38 19.24
C LEU A 130 -3.55 -21.16 19.39
N LYS A 131 -2.70 -21.20 18.36
CA LYS A 131 -1.36 -21.84 18.44
C LYS A 131 -0.46 -21.18 19.47
N LYS A 132 -0.54 -19.85 19.64
CA LYS A 132 0.21 -19.13 20.68
C LYS A 132 -0.26 -19.50 22.10
N LYS A 133 -1.56 -19.77 22.27
CA LYS A 133 -2.14 -20.18 23.57
C LYS A 133 -1.71 -21.59 23.96
N GLY A 134 -1.55 -22.50 23.00
CA GLY A 134 -1.07 -23.87 23.23
C GLY A 134 0.44 -24.02 23.47
N SER A 135 1.25 -22.97 23.26
CA SER A 135 2.70 -22.99 23.46
C SER A 135 3.16 -22.21 24.70
N SER A 136 2.25 -21.91 25.63
CA SER A 136 2.55 -21.13 26.84
C SER A 136 2.01 -21.74 28.15
N ASP A 137 1.73 -23.05 28.17
CA ASP A 137 1.62 -23.80 29.43
C ASP A 137 2.95 -24.49 29.74
N PRO A 138 3.57 -24.25 30.92
CA PRO A 138 4.71 -25.03 31.42
C PRO A 138 4.38 -26.50 31.69
#